data_AF-A0A352Z7M7-F1
#
_entry.id   AF-A0A352Z7M7-F1
#
_cell.length_a   1.000
_cell.length_b   1.000
_cell.length_c   1.000
_cell.angle_alpha   90.00
_cell.angle_beta   90.00
_cell.angle_gamma   90.00
#
_symmetry.space_group_name_H-M   'P 1'
#
loop_
_entity.id
_entity.type
_entity.pdbx_description
1 polymer ?
#
loop_
_entity_poly.entity_id
_entity_poly.type
_entity_poly.pdbx_seq_one_letter_code
_entity_poly.pdbx_strand_id
1 'polypeptide(L)' 'MICEKCGIDSETIKCPNCNNEIIKLGPYCYKCGHKLDMETEEALDLSARILCSDGSCIGVINEQGFCKVCGKPYSSEE' A
#
# COMPACT_ATOMS: atom_id res chain seq x y z
N MET A 1 3.64 23.11 -0.29
CA MET A 1 2.46 23.79 -0.88
C MET A 1 1.23 23.00 -0.46
N ILE A 2 0.21 23.65 0.08
CA ILE A 2 -0.97 22.97 0.63
C ILE A 2 -2.05 22.88 -0.45
N CYS A 3 -2.56 21.67 -0.69
CA CYS A 3 -3.68 21.46 -1.61
C CYS A 3 -5.01 21.92 -0.97
N GLU A 4 -5.73 22.84 -1.62
CA GLU A 4 -6.99 23.40 -1.08
C GLU A 4 -8.15 22.41 -1.01
N LYS A 5 -8.05 21.25 -1.69
CA LYS A 5 -9.10 20.22 -1.68
C LYS A 5 -8.91 19.16 -0.61
N CYS A 6 -7.67 18.77 -0.33
CA CYS A 6 -7.36 17.68 0.61
C CYS A 6 -6.53 18.12 1.81
N GLY A 7 -6.03 19.37 1.85
CA GLY A 7 -5.24 19.92 2.95
C GLY A 7 -3.83 19.33 3.10
N ILE A 8 -3.41 18.46 2.17
CA ILE A 8 -2.10 17.82 2.23
C ILE A 8 -1.02 18.85 1.84
N ASP A 9 0.00 19.01 2.69
CA ASP A 9 1.21 19.73 2.31
C ASP A 9 2.08 18.82 1.44
N SER A 10 2.38 19.31 0.25
CA SER A 10 3.24 18.61 -0.70
C SER A 10 4.51 19.42 -0.92
N GLU A 11 5.66 18.80 -0.64
CA GLU A 11 6.98 19.38 -0.84
C GLU A 11 7.41 19.25 -2.30
N THR A 12 7.94 20.33 -2.88
CA THR A 12 8.55 20.29 -4.21
C THR A 12 10.04 20.01 -4.06
N ILE A 13 10.54 18.99 -4.75
CA ILE A 13 11.94 18.59 -4.74
C ILE A 13 12.51 18.49 -6.15
N LYS A 14 13.83 18.64 -6.28
CA LYS A 14 14.52 18.40 -7.54
C LYS A 14 15.03 16.96 -7.57
N CYS A 15 14.60 16.18 -8.57
CA CYS A 15 15.05 14.80 -8.68
C CYS A 15 16.56 14.73 -8.96
N PRO A 16 17.37 13.98 -8.18
CA PRO A 16 18.82 13.90 -8.39
C PRO A 16 19.22 13.18 -9.68
N ASN A 17 18.32 12.36 -10.25
CA ASN A 17 18.60 11.59 -11.48
C ASN A 17 18.25 12.34 -12.76
N CYS A 18 17.04 12.88 -12.87
CA CYS A 18 16.57 13.54 -14.10
C CYS A 18 16.55 15.08 -14.01
N ASN A 19 16.90 15.63 -12.85
CA ASN A 19 17.00 17.07 -12.57
C ASN A 19 15.69 17.87 -12.75
N ASN A 20 14.56 17.19 -12.95
CA ASN A 20 13.25 17.82 -13.01
C ASN A 20 12.81 18.25 -11.60
N GLU A 21 12.14 19.40 -11.54
CA GLU A 21 11.37 19.82 -10.37
C GLU A 21 10.05 19.03 -10.32
N ILE A 22 9.84 18.33 -9.21
CA ILE A 22 8.71 17.41 -9.03
C ILE A 22 8.11 17.56 -7.64
N ILE A 23 6.83 17.23 -7.50
CA ILE A 23 6.18 17.12 -6.18
C ILE A 23 6.53 15.76 -5.57
N LYS A 24 6.97 15.74 -4.31
CA LYS A 24 7.26 14.52 -3.55
C LYS A 24 5.95 13.85 -3.11
N LEU A 25 5.37 13.04 -3.99
CA LEU A 25 4.13 12.29 -3.72
C LEU A 25 4.38 10.89 -3.14
N GLY A 26 5.61 10.39 -3.20
CA GLY A 26 5.97 9.06 -2.73
C GLY A 26 7.46 8.75 -2.98
N PRO A 27 7.87 7.49 -2.82
CA PRO A 27 9.28 7.11 -2.79
C PRO A 27 9.98 7.11 -4.14
N TYR A 28 9.29 7.45 -5.23
CA TYR A 28 9.85 7.44 -6.59
C TYR A 28 9.49 8.71 -7.36
N CYS A 29 10.41 9.14 -8.22
CA CYS A 29 10.18 10.20 -9.17
C CYS A 29 9.16 9.77 -10.21
N TYR A 30 7.98 10.41 -10.23
CA TYR A 30 6.95 10.11 -11.23
C TYR A 30 7.34 10.43 -12.68
N LYS A 31 8.47 11.13 -12.91
CA LYS A 31 8.99 11.39 -14.26
C LYS A 31 10.00 10.35 -14.76
N CYS A 32 10.92 9.87 -13.92
CA CYS A 32 12.01 8.99 -14.36
C CYS A 32 12.11 7.66 -13.60
N GLY A 33 11.29 7.45 -12.57
CA GLY A 33 11.27 6.23 -11.77
C GLY A 33 12.39 6.10 -10.73
N HIS A 34 13.29 7.10 -10.60
CA HIS A 34 14.35 7.05 -9.59
C HIS A 34 13.80 7.12 -8.17
N LYS A 35 14.35 6.32 -7.25
CA LYS A 35 13.95 6.30 -5.84
C LYS A 35 14.39 7.60 -5.14
N LEU A 36 13.46 8.27 -4.47
CA LEU A 36 13.65 9.57 -3.80
C LEU A 36 13.79 9.45 -2.29
N ASP A 37 13.20 8.41 -1.70
CA ASP A 37 13.22 8.17 -0.26
C ASP A 37 14.24 7.08 0.09
N MET A 38 15.12 7.40 1.04
CA MET A 38 15.96 6.46 1.78
C MET A 38 15.37 6.36 3.20
N GLU A 39 15.19 5.12 3.70
CA GLU A 39 14.61 4.72 4.99
C GLU A 39 13.06 4.68 5.04
N THR A 40 12.37 3.66 5.58
CA THR A 40 12.76 2.44 6.32
C THR A 40 11.84 1.33 5.84
N GLU A 41 12.39 0.15 5.51
CA GLU A 41 11.60 -1.04 5.22
C GLU A 41 11.02 -1.58 6.54
N GLU A 42 9.94 -0.98 7.03
CA GLU A 42 9.00 -1.71 7.85
C GLU A 42 8.32 -2.72 6.91
N ALA A 43 8.92 -3.90 6.79
CA ALA A 43 8.35 -5.00 6.04
C ALA A 43 7.01 -5.36 6.69
N LEU A 44 5.91 -4.84 6.10
CA LEU A 44 4.57 -5.26 6.44
C LEU A 44 4.50 -6.78 6.19
N ASP A 45 4.29 -7.56 7.24
CA ASP A 45 4.13 -9.01 7.11
C ASP A 45 2.79 -9.30 6.42
N LEU A 46 2.83 -9.39 5.09
CA LEU A 46 1.69 -9.72 4.25
C LEU A 46 1.28 -11.20 4.39
N SER A 47 2.14 -12.02 5.00
CA SER A 47 1.95 -13.46 5.25
C SER A 47 0.68 -13.74 6.07
N ALA A 48 0.27 -12.80 6.92
CA ALA A 48 -0.94 -12.92 7.72
C ALA A 48 -2.26 -12.78 6.93
N ARG A 49 -2.25 -12.36 5.66
CA ARG A 49 -3.47 -12.12 4.89
C ARG A 49 -3.93 -13.37 4.14
N ILE A 50 -4.83 -14.14 4.76
CA ILE A 50 -5.44 -15.34 4.19
C ILE A 50 -6.76 -14.99 3.48
N LEU A 51 -6.93 -15.41 2.22
CA LEU A 51 -8.19 -15.26 1.48
C LEU A 51 -9.25 -16.25 1.96
N CYS A 52 -10.52 -15.88 1.83
CA CYS A 52 -11.64 -16.77 2.14
C CYS A 52 -11.58 -18.06 1.29
N SER A 53 -11.88 -19.22 1.91
CA SER A 53 -11.91 -20.53 1.23
C SER A 53 -13.07 -20.72 0.26
N ASP A 54 -14.07 -19.83 0.28
CA ASP A 54 -15.32 -19.94 -0.50
C ASP A 54 -15.14 -19.71 -2.01
N GLY A 55 -13.92 -19.36 -2.47
CA GLY A 55 -13.52 -19.16 -3.87
C GLY A 55 -14.18 -18.00 -4.62
N SER A 56 -15.41 -17.64 -4.24
CA SER A 56 -16.24 -16.57 -4.80
C SER A 56 -16.30 -15.35 -3.86
N CYS A 57 -15.90 -15.50 -2.59
CA CYS A 57 -15.88 -14.42 -1.62
C CYS A 57 -14.57 -13.61 -1.72
N ILE A 58 -14.68 -12.29 -1.86
CA ILE A 58 -13.51 -11.37 -1.89
C ILE A 58 -12.91 -11.07 -0.50
N GLY A 59 -13.42 -11.73 0.53
CA GLY A 59 -13.07 -11.48 1.92
C GLY A 59 -11.73 -12.09 2.34
N VAL A 60 -11.22 -11.62 3.47
CA VAL A 60 -10.05 -12.18 4.17
C VAL A 60 -10.46 -12.77 5.50
N ILE A 61 -9.70 -13.75 5.96
CA ILE A 61 -9.88 -14.39 7.26
C ILE A 61 -9.36 -13.47 8.37
N ASN A 62 -10.08 -13.41 9.49
CA ASN A 62 -9.67 -12.71 10.69
C ASN A 62 -8.82 -13.60 11.61
N GLU A 63 -8.30 -13.05 12.70
CA GLU A 63 -7.50 -13.79 13.69
C GLU A 63 -8.26 -14.92 14.37
N GLN A 64 -9.60 -14.91 14.30
CA GLN A 64 -10.49 -15.94 14.86
C GLN A 64 -10.78 -17.08 13.85
N GLY A 65 -10.25 -17.00 12.63
CA GLY A 65 -10.46 -18.00 11.58
C GLY A 65 -11.76 -17.84 10.78
N PHE A 66 -12.43 -16.68 10.84
CA PHE A 66 -13.66 -16.40 10.09
C PHE A 66 -13.46 -15.31 9.04
N CYS A 67 -14.14 -15.46 7.90
CA CYS A 67 -14.14 -14.43 6.87
C CYS A 67 -14.83 -13.15 7.34
N LYS A 68 -14.16 -12.00 7.18
CA LYS A 68 -14.68 -10.67 7.57
C LYS A 68 -15.88 -10.20 6.76
N VAL A 69 -16.22 -10.86 5.64
CA VAL A 69 -17.31 -10.48 4.74
C VAL A 69 -18.49 -11.44 4.85
N CYS A 70 -18.28 -12.74 4.64
CA CYS A 70 -19.36 -13.73 4.64
C CYS A 70 -19.53 -14.45 5.99
N GLY A 71 -18.60 -14.31 6.93
CA GLY A 71 -18.66 -14.95 8.24
C GLY A 71 -18.42 -16.47 8.24
N LYS A 72 -18.11 -17.07 7.10
CA LYS A 72 -17.78 -18.50 7.01
C LYS A 72 -16.44 -18.80 7.70
N PRO A 73 -16.30 -19.94 8.40
CA PRO A 73 -15.02 -20.39 8.93
C PRO A 73 -14.07 -20.72 7.78
N TYR A 74 -12.78 -20.50 7.99
CA TYR A 74 -11.74 -20.93 7.07
C TYR A 74 -11.64 -22.46 7.09
N SER A 75 -11.86 -23.07 5.94
CA SER A 75 -11.66 -24.49 5.70
C SER A 75 -10.52 -24.63 4.69
N SER A 76 -9.31 -24.89 5.17
CA SER A 76 -8.25 -25.37 4.27
C SER A 76 -8.65 -26.77 3.83
N GLU A 77 -9.02 -26.94 2.56
CA GLU A 77 -9.12 -28.26 1.96
C GLU A 77 -7.69 -28.81 1.87
N GLU A 78 -7.40 -29.89 2.62
CA GLU A 78 -6.16 -30.67 2.51
C GLU A 78 -6.04 -31.38 1.16
#